data_AF-A0A4V5MSK3-F1
#
_entry.id   AF-A0A4V5MSK3-F1
#
_cell.length_a   1.000
_cell.length_b   1.000
_cell.length_c   1.000
_cell.angle_alpha   90.00
_cell.angle_beta   90.00
_cell.angle_gamma   90.00
#
_symmetry.space_group_name_H-M   'P 1'
#
loop_
_entity.id
_entity.type
_entity.pdbx_description
1 polymer ?
#
loop_
_entity_poly.entity_id
_entity_poly.type
_entity_poly.pdbx_seq_one_letter_code
_entity_poly.pdbx_strand_id
1 'polypeptide(L)' 'MPRFVIAMGAAPHLKLSHQGFEFSATDAPMTFDTHDAAYDYLVRHNEDEPLKGVRGEIVEDLSL' A
#
# COMPACT_ATOMS: atom_id res chain seq x y z
N MET A 1 3.69 -9.86 -14.41
CA MET A 1 3.82 -8.38 -14.54
C MET A 1 4.10 -7.87 -13.14
N PRO A 2 5.04 -6.94 -12.97
CA PRO A 2 5.33 -6.41 -11.64
C PRO A 2 4.07 -5.75 -11.06
N ARG A 3 3.76 -6.06 -9.80
CA ARG A 3 2.66 -5.43 -9.07
C ARG A 3 3.22 -4.53 -7.98
N PHE A 4 2.64 -3.36 -7.82
CA PHE A 4 3.02 -2.41 -6.79
C PHE A 4 2.07 -2.54 -5.60
N VAL A 5 2.59 -2.39 -4.38
CA VAL A 5 1.84 -2.40 -3.13
C VAL A 5 2.22 -1.19 -2.30
N ILE A 6 1.35 -0.81 -1.36
CA ILE A 6 1.65 0.24 -0.38
C ILE A 6 2.03 -0.44 0.94
N ALA A 7 3.25 -0.24 1.40
CA ALA A 7 3.77 -0.71 2.69
C ALA A 7 3.82 0.42 3.71
N MET A 8 3.74 0.08 4.99
CA MET A 8 3.96 1.05 6.07
C MET A 8 5.45 1.35 6.19
N GLY A 9 5.88 2.60 6.03
CA GLY A 9 7.30 2.97 6.04
C GLY A 9 8.02 2.65 7.34
N ALA A 10 7.33 2.68 8.49
CA ALA A 10 7.89 2.26 9.78
C ALA A 10 7.98 0.73 9.94
N ALA A 11 7.21 -0.03 9.16
CA ALA A 11 7.11 -1.49 9.22
C ALA A 11 6.81 -2.07 7.83
N PRO A 12 7.82 -2.20 6.93
CA PRO A 12 7.60 -2.52 5.52
C PRO A 12 7.01 -3.92 5.24
N HIS A 13 6.97 -4.78 6.26
CA HIS A 13 6.30 -6.09 6.19
C HIS A 13 4.78 -5.97 6.34
N LEU A 14 4.26 -4.83 6.78
CA LEU A 14 2.84 -4.53 6.83
C LEU A 14 2.45 -3.80 5.53
N LYS A 15 1.52 -4.41 4.79
CA LYS A 15 1.02 -3.88 3.51
C LYS A 15 -0.43 -3.45 3.67
N LEU A 16 -0.83 -2.40 2.96
CA LEU A 16 -2.22 -1.97 2.91
C LEU A 16 -3.06 -3.13 2.38
N SER A 17 -4.05 -3.56 3.16
CA SER A 17 -4.91 -4.69 2.80
C SER A 17 -5.72 -4.35 1.54
N HIS A 18 -6.16 -5.37 0.80
CA HIS A 18 -6.96 -5.19 -0.41
C HIS A 18 -8.25 -4.37 -0.16
N GLN A 19 -8.77 -4.39 1.07
CA GLN A 19 -9.94 -3.59 1.45
C GLN A 19 -9.61 -2.11 1.71
N GLY A 20 -8.33 -1.77 1.93
CA GLY A 20 -7.86 -0.41 2.16
C GLY A 20 -8.14 0.13 3.56
N PHE A 21 -8.60 -0.71 4.50
CA PHE A 21 -8.99 -0.27 5.85
C PHE A 21 -7.92 -0.49 6.90
N GLU A 22 -6.89 -1.29 6.62
CA GLU A 22 -5.82 -1.58 7.56
C GLU A 22 -4.52 -1.97 6.88
N PHE A 23 -3.44 -1.99 7.65
CA PHE A 23 -2.17 -2.58 7.27
C PHE A 23 -2.04 -3.97 7.89
N SER A 24 -1.76 -4.99 7.06
CA SER A 24 -1.69 -6.39 7.47
C SER A 24 -0.45 -7.06 6.88
N ALA A 25 0.11 -8.02 7.63
CA ALA A 25 1.19 -8.90 7.16
C ALA A 25 0.65 -10.18 6.51
N THR A 26 -0.64 -10.49 6.71
CA THR A 26 -1.22 -11.80 6.36
C THR A 26 -2.30 -11.70 5.29
N ASP A 27 -3.03 -10.59 5.25
CA ASP A 27 -4.10 -10.42 4.27
C ASP A 27 -3.53 -10.09 2.88
N ALA A 28 -4.34 -10.41 1.87
CA ALA A 28 -3.99 -10.06 0.50
C ALA A 28 -3.79 -8.54 0.40
N PRO A 29 -2.64 -8.07 -0.11
CA PRO A 29 -2.38 -6.64 -0.21
C PRO A 29 -3.20 -6.02 -1.33
N MET A 30 -3.46 -4.73 -1.22
CA MET A 30 -3.90 -3.92 -2.34
C MET A 30 -2.77 -3.82 -3.36
N THR A 31 -3.06 -4.21 -4.60
CA THR A 31 -2.08 -4.22 -5.68
C THR A 31 -2.44 -3.23 -6.77
N PHE A 32 -1.42 -2.63 -7.37
CA PHE A 32 -1.53 -1.68 -8.47
C PHE A 32 -0.67 -2.14 -9.64
N ASP A 33 -1.13 -1.90 -10.86
CA ASP A 33 -0.39 -2.28 -12.07
C ASP A 33 0.81 -1.35 -12.34
N THR A 34 0.78 -0.12 -11.81
CA THR A 34 1.84 0.86 -11.97
C THR A 34 2.13 1.57 -10.64
N HIS A 35 3.36 2.07 -10.50
CA HIS A 35 3.75 2.91 -9.38
C HIS A 35 2.88 4.18 -9.29
N ASP A 36 2.60 4.81 -10.43
CA ASP A 36 1.78 6.04 -10.48
C ASP A 36 0.35 5.79 -9.98
N ALA A 37 -0.24 4.63 -10.28
CA ALA A 37 -1.56 4.27 -9.75
C ALA A 37 -1.56 4.11 -8.23
N ALA A 38 -0.49 3.53 -7.66
CA ALA A 38 -0.31 3.45 -6.21
C ALA A 38 -0.08 4.82 -5.56
N TYR A 39 0.66 5.70 -6.24
CA TYR A 39 0.89 7.08 -5.78
C TYR A 39 -0.40 7.91 -5.79
N ASP A 40 -1.18 7.83 -6.87
CA ASP A 40 -2.48 8.48 -6.97
C ASP A 40 -3.42 8.04 -5.84
N TYR A 41 -3.41 6.74 -5.48
CA TYR A 41 -4.17 6.23 -4.35
C TYR A 41 -3.72 6.87 -3.03
N LEU A 42 -2.40 6.90 -2.75
CA LEU A 42 -1.86 7.53 -1.54
C LEU A 42 -2.26 8.99 -1.43
N VAL A 43 -2.13 9.78 -2.50
CA VAL A 43 -2.46 11.21 -2.46
C VAL A 43 -3.94 11.45 -2.22
N ARG A 44 -4.82 10.61 -2.78
CA ARG A 44 -6.27 10.74 -2.61
C ARG A 44 -6.75 10.38 -1.21
N HIS A 45 -6.05 9.48 -0.53
CA HIS A 45 -6.48 8.88 0.75
C HIS A 45 -5.53 9.20 1.91
N ASN A 46 -4.57 10.12 1.75
CA ASN A 46 -3.58 10.45 2.78
C ASN A 46 -4.16 11.06 4.06
N GLU A 47 -5.41 11.52 4.04
CA GLU A 47 -6.15 12.03 5.19
C GLU A 47 -7.17 11.02 5.76
N ASP A 48 -7.30 9.86 5.12
CA ASP A 48 -8.20 8.77 5.52
C ASP A 48 -7.43 7.72 6.34
N GLU A 49 -8.07 7.13 7.34
CA GLU A 49 -7.54 5.92 7.98
C GLU A 49 -7.49 4.77 6.95
N PRO A 50 -6.43 3.95 6.91
CA PRO A 50 -5.30 3.89 7.84
C PRO A 50 -4.06 4.70 7.39
N LEU A 51 -4.17 5.48 6.32
CA LEU A 51 -3.03 6.21 5.73
C LEU A 51 -2.75 7.54 6.43
N LYS A 52 -3.72 8.06 7.18
CA LYS A 52 -3.61 9.32 7.91
C LYS A 52 -2.43 9.33 8.87
N GLY A 53 -1.50 10.26 8.65
CA GLY A 53 -0.30 10.39 9.48
C GLY A 53 0.71 9.24 9.33
N VAL A 54 0.47 8.33 8.38
CA VAL A 54 1.37 7.21 8.06
C VAL A 54 2.17 7.54 6.81
N ARG A 55 3.48 7.29 6.86
CA ARG A 55 4.30 7.29 5.66
C ARG A 55 4.07 5.99 4.90
N GLY A 56 3.30 6.04 3.81
CA GLY A 56 3.17 4.93 2.86
C GLY A 56 4.39 4.86 1.93
N GLU A 57 4.93 3.66 1.72
CA GLU A 57 6.00 3.39 0.75
C GLU A 57 5.47 2.49 -0.35
N ILE A 58 5.70 2.87 -1.61
CA ILE A 58 5.29 2.08 -2.76
C ILE A 58 6.42 1.10 -3.09
N VAL A 59 6.12 -0.20 -3.07
CA VAL A 59 7.09 -1.26 -3.27
C VAL A 59 6.66 -2.13 -4.45
N GLU A 60 7.61 -2.48 -5.31
CA GLU A 60 7.42 -3.52 -6.32
C GLU A 60 7.44 -4.89 -5.63
N ASP A 61 6.30 -5.57 -5.63
CA ASP A 61 6.17 -6.89 -5.06
C ASP A 61 6.48 -7.96 -6.11
N LEU A 62 7.67 -8.55 -5.99
CA LEU A 62 8.16 -9.60 -6.87
C LEU A 62 7.57 -10.98 -6.55
N SER A 63 6.78 -11.10 -5.48
CA SER A 63 6.18 -12.36 -5.02
C SER A 63 4.73 -12.58 -5.48
N LEU A 64 4.11 -11.58 -6.12
CA LEU A 64 2.72 -11.58 -6.57
C LEU A 64 2.52 -11.85 -8.07
#